data_AF-A0A938RW19-F1
#
_entry.id   AF-A0A938RW19-F1
#
_cell.length_a   1.000
_cell.length_b   1.000
_cell.length_c   1.000
_cell.angle_alpha   90.00
_cell.angle_beta   90.00
_cell.angle_gamma   90.00
#
_symmetry.space_group_name_H-M   'P 1'
#
loop_
_entity.id
_entity.type
_entity.pdbx_description
1 polymer ?
#
loop_
_entity_poly.entity_id
_entity_poly.type
_entity_poly.pdbx_seq_one_letter_code
_entity_poly.pdbx_strand_id
1 'polypeptide(L)'
;MRLVAVALVSLLGFAGVASAQGLVPVASAGPDVAIECVGQNGTPIAMNGTGSSAGADFTYLWTADPAVGFDDPTLLGPIAAFPVGTTLVTLTVTYTDPVTAAQSSASDSLYVVVSDPNAPRICACADPAVLWPPNHKMHDVIRIRVYDTCDANPDVELLSVTSNEDDDGLGDGHTSDDIEGAVIGSDDRDFAVRAERSGPGEGRTYTAVYRAWDLAENHTDSSVVVGVPHDMGQGHDLEVDECPELDDYIASQAKVVKKAEKAQLKAAKQSAKATKKALKAAQRAAR
;
A
#
# COMPACT_ATOMS: atom_id res chain seq x y z
N MET A 1 -100.53 3.64 -16.96
CA MET A 1 -100.33 3.58 -15.49
C MET A 1 -99.20 2.59 -15.23
N ARG A 2 -98.02 3.14 -14.89
CA ARG A 2 -96.77 2.54 -14.38
C ARG A 2 -96.16 1.31 -15.11
N LEU A 3 -95.17 1.60 -15.97
CA LEU A 3 -94.07 0.70 -16.31
C LEU A 3 -93.20 0.47 -15.06
N VAL A 4 -92.86 -0.78 -14.75
CA VAL A 4 -91.80 -1.14 -13.80
C VAL A 4 -90.65 -1.71 -14.61
N ALA A 5 -89.55 -0.95 -14.69
CA ALA A 5 -88.30 -1.38 -15.30
C ALA A 5 -87.50 -2.22 -14.29
N VAL A 6 -87.10 -3.42 -14.70
CA VAL A 6 -86.15 -4.27 -13.99
C VAL A 6 -84.74 -3.72 -14.27
N ALA A 7 -84.12 -3.09 -13.26
CA ALA A 7 -82.74 -2.66 -13.34
C ALA A 7 -81.82 -3.87 -13.09
N LEU A 8 -81.14 -4.34 -14.14
CA LEU A 8 -79.98 -5.22 -14.01
C LEU A 8 -78.87 -4.44 -13.28
N VAL A 9 -78.55 -4.85 -12.07
CA VAL A 9 -77.34 -4.38 -11.37
C VAL A 9 -76.15 -5.06 -12.04
N SER A 10 -75.48 -4.35 -12.95
CA SER A 10 -74.16 -4.75 -13.43
C SER A 10 -73.15 -4.43 -12.33
N LEU A 11 -72.66 -5.47 -11.68
CA LEU A 11 -71.56 -5.40 -10.72
C LEU A 11 -70.26 -5.22 -11.53
N LEU A 12 -69.97 -4.01 -11.97
CA LEU A 12 -68.62 -3.66 -12.42
C LEU A 12 -67.72 -3.70 -11.18
N GLY A 13 -67.00 -4.81 -11.04
CA GLY A 13 -65.94 -4.94 -10.06
C GLY A 13 -64.90 -3.86 -10.34
N PHE A 14 -64.87 -2.83 -9.51
CA PHE A 14 -63.68 -2.03 -9.33
C PHE A 14 -62.63 -2.97 -8.73
N ALA A 15 -61.78 -3.54 -9.59
CA ALA A 15 -60.45 -3.92 -9.18
C ALA A 15 -59.79 -2.63 -8.71
N GLY A 16 -59.78 -2.41 -7.39
CA GLY A 16 -58.93 -1.39 -6.81
C GLY A 16 -57.53 -1.64 -7.36
N VAL A 17 -57.00 -0.67 -8.10
CA VAL A 17 -55.59 -0.65 -8.45
C VAL A 17 -54.86 -0.63 -7.12
N ALA A 18 -54.38 -1.79 -6.68
CA ALA A 18 -53.40 -1.85 -5.62
C ALA A 18 -52.24 -1.00 -6.12
N SER A 19 -52.05 0.17 -5.51
CA SER A 19 -50.89 0.99 -5.74
C SER A 19 -49.69 0.08 -5.50
N ALA A 20 -48.93 -0.23 -6.55
CA ALA A 20 -47.64 -0.87 -6.45
C ALA A 20 -46.71 0.13 -5.77
N GLN A 21 -46.78 0.20 -4.43
CA GLN A 21 -45.74 0.82 -3.63
C GLN A 21 -44.54 -0.10 -3.74
N GLY A 22 -43.75 0.09 -4.80
CA GLY A 22 -42.47 -0.59 -4.96
C GLY A 22 -41.67 -0.43 -3.67
N LEU A 23 -41.01 -1.51 -3.24
CA LEU A 23 -40.19 -1.46 -2.05
C LEU A 23 -39.14 -0.33 -2.22
N VAL A 24 -39.04 0.54 -1.22
CA VAL A 24 -37.98 1.56 -1.19
C VAL A 24 -36.72 0.86 -0.70
N PRO A 25 -35.67 0.73 -1.53
CA PRO A 25 -34.43 0.11 -1.11
C PRO A 25 -33.75 0.94 -0.02
N VAL A 26 -33.07 0.25 0.89
CA VAL A 26 -32.17 0.81 1.89
C VAL A 26 -30.77 0.34 1.55
N ALA A 27 -29.83 1.28 1.46
CA ALA A 27 -28.41 1.00 1.38
C ALA A 27 -27.77 1.28 2.75
N SER A 28 -26.90 0.37 3.17
CA SER A 28 -26.08 0.52 4.37
C SER A 28 -24.70 -0.07 4.07
N ALA A 29 -23.72 0.79 3.83
CA ALA A 29 -22.36 0.42 3.47
C ALA A 29 -21.51 0.02 4.70
N GLY A 30 -21.96 0.44 5.89
CA GLY A 30 -21.28 0.19 7.16
C GLY A 30 -20.58 1.45 7.70
N PRO A 31 -19.92 1.36 8.85
CA PRO A 31 -19.14 2.47 9.40
C PRO A 31 -17.83 2.66 8.61
N ASP A 32 -17.24 3.85 8.74
CA ASP A 32 -15.89 4.14 8.25
C ASP A 32 -14.85 3.18 8.84
N VAL A 33 -13.80 2.91 8.07
CA VAL A 33 -12.71 1.98 8.42
C VAL A 33 -11.39 2.73 8.45
N ALA A 34 -10.64 2.59 9.54
CA ALA A 34 -9.26 3.06 9.65
C ALA A 34 -8.35 1.88 10.04
N ILE A 35 -7.31 1.63 9.25
CA ILE A 35 -6.39 0.50 9.47
C ILE A 35 -4.99 0.83 8.94
N GLU A 36 -3.97 0.18 9.49
CA GLU A 36 -2.62 0.25 8.95
C GLU A 36 -2.47 -0.64 7.71
N CYS A 37 -1.57 -0.24 6.82
CA CYS A 37 -1.17 -1.04 5.70
C CYS A 37 -0.54 -2.36 6.14
N VAL A 38 -0.75 -3.43 5.38
CA VAL A 38 -0.21 -4.76 5.71
C VAL A 38 0.68 -5.34 4.61
N GLY A 39 0.89 -4.60 3.53
CA GLY A 39 1.67 -5.07 2.37
C GLY A 39 1.57 -4.14 1.17
N GLN A 40 2.52 -4.30 0.24
CA GLN A 40 2.67 -3.52 -0.99
C GLN A 40 1.51 -3.66 -1.99
N ASN A 41 0.68 -4.71 -1.86
CA ASN A 41 -0.49 -4.94 -2.72
C ASN A 41 -1.80 -4.41 -2.13
N GLY A 42 -1.71 -3.54 -1.13
CA GLY A 42 -2.84 -2.97 -0.41
C GLY A 42 -3.39 -3.87 0.70
N THR A 43 -4.22 -3.30 1.55
CA THR A 43 -4.81 -3.98 2.71
C THR A 43 -6.14 -4.62 2.32
N PRO A 44 -6.29 -5.97 2.40
CA PRO A 44 -7.54 -6.63 2.09
C PRO A 44 -8.59 -6.37 3.17
N ILE A 45 -9.73 -5.79 2.78
CA ILE A 45 -10.85 -5.46 3.67
C ILE A 45 -12.14 -6.05 3.09
N ALA A 46 -12.94 -6.71 3.93
CA ALA A 46 -14.30 -7.10 3.58
C ALA A 46 -15.28 -5.97 3.85
N MET A 47 -16.05 -5.60 2.84
CA MET A 47 -17.16 -4.67 3.00
C MET A 47 -18.32 -5.35 3.76
N ASN A 48 -19.18 -4.55 4.39
CA ASN A 48 -20.33 -5.07 5.14
C ASN A 48 -21.63 -4.34 4.77
N GLY A 49 -22.26 -4.80 3.70
CA GLY A 49 -23.56 -4.31 3.23
C GLY A 49 -24.77 -4.90 3.96
N THR A 50 -24.59 -5.71 5.01
CA THR A 50 -25.68 -6.54 5.60
C THR A 50 -26.84 -5.76 6.20
N GLY A 51 -26.68 -4.45 6.48
CA GLY A 51 -27.77 -3.57 6.90
C GLY A 51 -28.70 -3.12 5.77
N SER A 52 -28.38 -3.49 4.52
CA SER A 52 -29.14 -3.10 3.33
C SER A 52 -30.38 -3.97 3.11
N SER A 53 -31.30 -3.48 2.27
CA SER A 53 -32.41 -4.28 1.77
C SER A 53 -31.91 -5.53 1.04
N ALA A 54 -32.67 -6.62 1.17
CA ALA A 54 -32.29 -7.91 0.63
C ALA A 54 -33.48 -8.74 0.15
N GLY A 55 -33.25 -9.57 -0.86
CA GLY A 55 -34.29 -10.37 -1.50
C GLY A 55 -33.84 -10.85 -2.88
N ALA A 56 -34.72 -11.56 -3.60
CA ALA A 56 -34.43 -12.00 -4.97
C ALA A 56 -34.43 -10.85 -5.98
N ASP A 57 -35.18 -9.78 -5.66
CA ASP A 57 -35.42 -8.62 -6.51
C ASP A 57 -34.48 -7.45 -6.22
N PHE A 58 -33.49 -7.65 -5.34
CA PHE A 58 -32.48 -6.66 -5.00
C PHE A 58 -31.12 -7.03 -5.61
N THR A 59 -30.45 -6.03 -6.18
CA THR A 59 -29.07 -6.14 -6.65
C THR A 59 -28.18 -5.12 -5.95
N TYR A 60 -26.87 -5.42 -5.93
CA TYR A 60 -25.86 -4.63 -5.24
C TYR A 60 -24.77 -4.23 -6.22
N LEU A 61 -24.18 -3.06 -5.99
CA LEU A 61 -22.97 -2.64 -6.68
C LEU A 61 -22.10 -1.82 -5.73
N TRP A 62 -20.89 -2.31 -5.49
CA TRP A 62 -19.83 -1.58 -4.81
C TRP A 62 -18.96 -0.85 -5.83
N THR A 63 -18.72 0.43 -5.59
CA THR A 63 -17.76 1.26 -6.33
C THR A 63 -16.82 1.98 -5.36
N ALA A 64 -15.67 2.44 -5.87
CA ALA A 64 -14.69 3.15 -5.08
C ALA A 64 -14.04 4.28 -5.89
N ASP A 65 -13.65 5.34 -5.19
CA ASP A 65 -12.84 6.43 -5.71
C ASP A 65 -11.70 6.76 -4.72
N PRO A 66 -10.41 6.57 -5.08
CA PRO A 66 -9.94 5.98 -6.34
C PRO A 66 -10.43 4.55 -6.57
N ALA A 67 -10.44 4.10 -7.83
CA ALA A 67 -10.93 2.78 -8.18
C ALA A 67 -10.09 1.65 -7.56
N VAL A 68 -10.75 0.69 -6.91
CA VAL A 68 -10.14 -0.55 -6.39
C VAL A 68 -10.82 -1.78 -6.97
N GLY A 69 -10.09 -2.90 -7.04
CA GLY A 69 -10.62 -4.18 -7.50
C GLY A 69 -11.35 -4.93 -6.39
N PHE A 70 -12.67 -5.09 -6.52
CA PHE A 70 -13.46 -6.01 -5.68
C PHE A 70 -13.45 -7.42 -6.28
N ASP A 71 -13.45 -8.45 -5.44
CA ASP A 71 -13.55 -9.86 -5.88
C ASP A 71 -14.89 -10.16 -6.58
N ASP A 72 -15.99 -9.61 -6.05
CA ASP A 72 -17.30 -9.56 -6.71
C ASP A 72 -18.12 -8.37 -6.15
N PRO A 73 -18.15 -7.22 -6.85
CA PRO A 73 -18.80 -6.01 -6.35
C PRO A 73 -20.33 -6.14 -6.25
N THR A 74 -20.92 -7.27 -6.63
CA THR A 74 -22.37 -7.52 -6.53
C THR A 74 -22.78 -8.28 -5.27
N LEU A 75 -21.83 -8.59 -4.39
CA LEU A 75 -22.10 -9.22 -3.10
C LEU A 75 -22.43 -8.17 -2.03
N LEU A 76 -23.12 -8.61 -0.97
CA LEU A 76 -23.27 -7.81 0.26
C LEU A 76 -22.00 -7.73 1.10
N GLY A 77 -20.96 -8.48 0.74
CA GLY A 77 -19.68 -8.43 1.46
C GLY A 77 -18.52 -8.84 0.57
N PRO A 78 -18.24 -8.08 -0.51
CA PRO A 78 -17.04 -8.28 -1.30
C PRO A 78 -15.79 -7.98 -0.49
N ILE A 79 -14.67 -8.44 -1.01
CA ILE A 79 -13.33 -8.16 -0.53
C ILE A 79 -12.62 -7.32 -1.60
N ALA A 80 -11.98 -6.24 -1.17
CA ALA A 80 -11.06 -5.46 -2.00
C ALA A 80 -9.77 -5.18 -1.23
N ALA A 81 -8.67 -5.01 -1.97
CA ALA A 81 -7.41 -4.54 -1.41
C ALA A 81 -7.31 -3.03 -1.60
N PHE A 82 -7.12 -2.29 -0.50
CA PHE A 82 -7.08 -0.83 -0.49
C PHE A 82 -5.63 -0.34 -0.39
N PRO A 83 -5.19 0.57 -1.28
CA PRO A 83 -3.88 1.19 -1.16
C PRO A 83 -3.83 2.14 0.04
N VAL A 84 -2.61 2.56 0.42
CA VAL A 84 -2.40 3.64 1.39
C VAL A 84 -3.13 4.91 0.92
N GLY A 85 -3.72 5.63 1.86
CA GLY A 85 -4.51 6.83 1.61
C GLY A 85 -5.97 6.67 1.96
N THR A 86 -6.80 7.57 1.41
CA THR A 86 -8.25 7.59 1.64
C THR A 86 -8.97 7.16 0.37
N THR A 87 -9.86 6.17 0.50
CA THR A 87 -10.76 5.71 -0.56
C THR A 87 -12.20 5.93 -0.14
N LEU A 88 -13.00 6.62 -0.95
CA LEU A 88 -14.45 6.70 -0.78
C LEU A 88 -15.09 5.48 -1.42
N VAL A 89 -15.78 4.66 -0.62
CA VAL A 89 -16.47 3.46 -1.10
C VAL A 89 -17.98 3.70 -1.07
N THR A 90 -18.68 3.35 -2.13
CA THR A 90 -20.14 3.51 -2.25
C THR A 90 -20.80 2.18 -2.54
N LEU A 91 -21.83 1.84 -1.76
CA LEU A 91 -22.76 0.75 -2.04
C LEU A 91 -24.03 1.32 -2.66
N THR A 92 -24.39 0.86 -3.85
CA THR A 92 -25.71 1.09 -4.45
C THR A 92 -26.54 -0.19 -4.36
N VAL A 93 -27.78 -0.03 -3.88
CA VAL A 93 -28.78 -1.10 -3.77
C VAL A 93 -29.94 -0.77 -4.68
N THR A 94 -30.24 -1.66 -5.62
CA THR A 94 -31.33 -1.47 -6.59
C THR A 94 -32.40 -2.53 -6.38
N TYR A 95 -33.64 -2.10 -6.24
CA TYR A 95 -34.82 -2.95 -6.31
C TYR A 95 -35.35 -2.96 -7.75
N THR A 96 -35.70 -4.14 -8.27
CA THR A 96 -36.40 -4.29 -9.55
C THR A 96 -37.73 -4.98 -9.31
N ASP A 97 -38.84 -4.30 -9.59
CA ASP A 97 -40.17 -4.87 -9.45
C ASP A 97 -40.36 -6.06 -10.42
N PRO A 98 -40.69 -7.27 -9.92
CA PRO A 98 -40.72 -8.47 -10.75
C PRO A 98 -41.88 -8.50 -11.75
N VAL A 99 -42.87 -7.62 -11.62
CA VAL A 99 -44.06 -7.57 -12.49
C VAL A 99 -43.92 -6.46 -13.53
N THR A 100 -43.52 -5.28 -13.08
CA THR A 100 -43.48 -4.07 -13.92
C THR A 100 -42.09 -3.77 -14.47
N ALA A 101 -41.05 -4.45 -13.96
CA ALA A 101 -39.65 -4.14 -14.20
C ALA A 101 -39.24 -2.70 -13.80
N ALA A 102 -40.08 -2.00 -13.04
CA ALA A 102 -39.75 -0.68 -12.51
C ALA A 102 -38.58 -0.79 -11.51
N GLN A 103 -37.68 0.18 -11.54
CA GLN A 103 -36.50 0.20 -10.67
C GLN A 103 -36.51 1.38 -9.71
N SER A 104 -36.02 1.13 -8.51
CA SER A 104 -35.69 2.15 -7.51
C SER A 104 -34.33 1.82 -6.92
N SER A 105 -33.59 2.84 -6.46
CA SER A 105 -32.25 2.65 -5.91
C SER A 105 -32.00 3.55 -4.71
N ALA A 106 -31.15 3.08 -3.80
CA ALA A 106 -30.57 3.84 -2.71
C ALA A 106 -29.06 3.62 -2.68
N SER A 107 -28.31 4.58 -2.15
CA SER A 107 -26.86 4.46 -1.97
C SER A 107 -26.45 4.92 -0.59
N ASP A 108 -25.35 4.34 -0.11
CA ASP A 108 -24.67 4.72 1.12
C ASP A 108 -23.16 4.63 0.91
N SER A 109 -22.40 5.46 1.61
CA SER A 109 -20.95 5.57 1.40
C SER A 109 -20.19 5.53 2.72
N LEU A 110 -18.98 5.00 2.69
CA LEU A 110 -18.02 5.03 3.80
C LEU A 110 -16.64 5.47 3.33
N TYR A 111 -15.84 5.93 4.27
CA TYR A 111 -14.41 6.13 4.07
C TYR A 111 -13.61 4.91 4.53
N VAL A 112 -12.69 4.47 3.67
CA VAL A 112 -11.61 3.55 4.04
C VAL A 112 -10.31 4.34 4.07
N VAL A 113 -9.71 4.44 5.25
CA VAL A 113 -8.43 5.11 5.47
C VAL A 113 -7.38 4.07 5.80
N VAL A 114 -6.40 3.91 4.92
CA VAL A 114 -5.24 3.05 5.13
C VAL A 114 -4.03 3.94 5.40
N SER A 115 -3.44 3.84 6.59
CA SER A 115 -2.25 4.61 6.97
C SER A 115 -0.98 3.77 6.89
N ASP A 116 0.14 4.42 6.56
CA ASP A 116 1.47 3.86 6.71
C ASP A 116 2.30 4.70 7.69
N PRO A 117 2.62 4.17 8.88
CA PRO A 117 3.39 4.91 9.88
C PRO A 117 4.90 4.59 9.85
N ASN A 118 5.37 3.69 8.99
CA ASN A 118 6.75 3.20 9.05
C ASN A 118 7.59 3.81 7.94
N ALA A 119 8.80 4.26 8.26
CA ALA A 119 9.74 4.68 7.23
C ALA A 119 10.37 3.48 6.50
N PRO A 120 10.80 3.67 5.23
CA PRO A 120 11.59 2.67 4.54
C PRO A 120 12.84 2.30 5.32
N ARG A 121 13.23 1.03 5.24
CA ARG A 121 14.52 0.55 5.72
C ARG A 121 15.54 0.64 4.60
N ILE A 122 16.66 1.32 4.87
CA ILE A 122 17.83 1.36 3.99
C ILE A 122 18.85 0.32 4.46
N CYS A 123 19.42 -0.42 3.52
CA CYS A 123 20.63 -1.19 3.70
C CYS A 123 21.65 -0.71 2.70
N ALA A 124 22.67 -0.03 3.20
CA ALA A 124 23.69 0.61 2.42
C ALA A 124 25.04 0.09 2.92
N CYS A 125 25.87 -0.43 2.02
CA CYS A 125 27.22 -0.86 2.36
C CYS A 125 28.21 -0.50 1.25
N ALA A 126 29.48 -0.56 1.61
CA ALA A 126 30.57 -0.48 0.66
C ALA A 126 31.09 -1.87 0.28
N ASP A 127 31.37 -2.13 -0.99
CA ASP A 127 32.10 -3.30 -1.47
C ASP A 127 33.02 -2.98 -2.67
N PRO A 128 34.35 -2.98 -2.48
CA PRO A 128 35.05 -3.19 -1.22
C PRO A 128 34.91 -1.98 -0.28
N ALA A 129 34.73 -2.22 1.02
CA ALA A 129 34.71 -1.16 2.03
C ALA A 129 36.10 -0.61 2.38
N VAL A 130 37.15 -1.35 2.03
CA VAL A 130 38.55 -0.95 2.21
C VAL A 130 39.24 -0.97 0.87
N LEU A 131 39.80 0.17 0.47
CA LEU A 131 40.62 0.29 -0.73
C LEU A 131 42.10 0.19 -0.35
N TRP A 132 42.76 -0.88 -0.81
CA TRP A 132 44.18 -1.09 -0.59
C TRP A 132 44.79 -1.92 -1.73
N PRO A 133 46.03 -1.63 -2.18
CA PRO A 133 46.91 -0.52 -1.76
C PRO A 133 46.45 0.85 -2.28
N PRO A 134 46.88 1.98 -1.66
CA PRO A 134 46.59 3.31 -2.17
C PRO A 134 47.32 3.53 -3.50
N ASN A 135 46.63 3.24 -4.60
CA ASN A 135 47.19 3.13 -5.95
C ASN A 135 46.55 4.13 -6.93
N HIS A 136 45.75 5.08 -6.41
CA HIS A 136 45.11 6.17 -7.13
C HIS A 136 44.11 5.72 -8.20
N LYS A 137 43.61 4.48 -8.11
CA LYS A 137 42.57 3.98 -9.01
C LYS A 137 41.19 4.32 -8.45
N MET A 138 40.25 4.57 -9.34
CA MET A 138 38.84 4.75 -9.01
C MET A 138 38.17 3.39 -8.77
N HIS A 139 37.31 3.34 -7.76
CA HIS A 139 36.53 2.17 -7.38
C HIS A 139 35.07 2.54 -7.18
N ASP A 140 34.19 1.81 -7.88
CA ASP A 140 32.77 1.79 -7.56
C ASP A 140 32.58 0.94 -6.31
N VAL A 141 32.04 1.54 -5.26
CA VAL A 141 32.03 0.92 -3.93
C VAL A 141 30.65 0.87 -3.30
N ILE A 142 29.67 1.65 -3.75
CA ILE A 142 28.40 1.74 -3.04
C ILE A 142 27.42 0.65 -3.51
N ARG A 143 26.77 -0.01 -2.55
CA ARG A 143 25.61 -0.85 -2.80
C ARG A 143 24.48 -0.51 -1.84
N ILE A 144 23.32 -0.19 -2.41
CA ILE A 144 22.12 0.18 -1.66
C ILE A 144 20.93 -0.66 -2.06
N ARG A 145 20.20 -1.09 -1.04
CA ARG A 145 18.87 -1.66 -1.17
C ARG A 145 17.95 -0.95 -0.20
N VAL A 146 16.72 -0.70 -0.64
CA VAL A 146 15.68 -0.06 0.15
C VAL A 146 14.46 -0.94 0.13
N TYR A 147 13.80 -1.03 1.28
CA TYR A 147 12.58 -1.82 1.43
C TYR A 147 11.59 -1.05 2.28
N ASP A 148 10.34 -1.05 1.84
CA ASP A 148 9.21 -0.67 2.66
C ASP A 148 8.11 -1.74 2.61
N THR A 149 7.32 -1.83 3.68
CA THR A 149 6.26 -2.84 3.81
C THR A 149 5.06 -2.54 2.92
N CYS A 150 4.77 -1.26 2.69
CA CYS A 150 3.55 -0.76 2.07
C CYS A 150 3.79 0.00 0.77
N ASP A 151 5.04 0.39 0.52
CA ASP A 151 5.53 0.91 -0.74
C ASP A 151 6.45 -0.12 -1.44
N ALA A 152 6.14 -0.41 -2.70
CA ALA A 152 6.93 -1.32 -3.52
C ALA A 152 8.18 -0.65 -4.09
N ASN A 153 8.16 0.68 -4.25
CA ASN A 153 9.24 1.45 -4.84
C ASN A 153 9.47 2.74 -4.04
N PRO A 154 10.04 2.65 -2.82
CA PRO A 154 10.47 3.83 -2.10
C PRO A 154 11.46 4.64 -2.95
N ASP A 155 11.32 5.95 -2.93
CA ASP A 155 12.26 6.86 -3.56
C ASP A 155 13.57 6.93 -2.77
N VAL A 156 14.68 7.22 -3.45
CA VAL A 156 16.03 7.28 -2.87
C VAL A 156 16.79 8.48 -3.42
N GLU A 157 17.59 9.11 -2.59
CA GLU A 157 18.43 10.25 -2.95
C GLU A 157 19.79 10.19 -2.26
N LEU A 158 20.85 10.46 -3.03
CA LEU A 158 22.20 10.73 -2.54
C LEU A 158 22.26 12.18 -2.03
N LEU A 159 22.41 12.35 -0.72
CA LEU A 159 22.45 13.66 -0.06
C LEU A 159 23.86 14.26 -0.08
N SER A 160 24.90 13.45 0.11
CA SER A 160 26.28 13.91 0.12
C SER A 160 27.27 12.76 -0.10
N VAL A 161 28.44 13.10 -0.64
CA VAL A 161 29.66 12.27 -0.59
C VAL A 161 30.79 13.19 -0.17
N THR A 162 31.49 12.86 0.92
CA THR A 162 32.57 13.70 1.46
C THR A 162 33.80 12.86 1.81
N SER A 163 34.97 13.49 1.79
CA SER A 163 36.23 12.96 2.30
C SER A 163 36.60 13.66 3.61
N ASN A 164 37.30 12.96 4.51
CA ASN A 164 37.91 13.56 5.70
C ASN A 164 39.30 14.18 5.45
N GLU A 165 39.85 14.00 4.25
CA GLU A 165 41.12 14.59 3.79
C GLU A 165 40.86 15.52 2.60
N ASP A 166 41.76 16.49 2.38
CA ASP A 166 41.72 17.38 1.21
C ASP A 166 41.83 16.57 -0.10
N ASP A 167 41.22 17.09 -1.17
CA ASP A 167 41.19 16.47 -2.52
C ASP A 167 42.57 16.47 -3.22
N ASP A 168 43.47 17.39 -2.85
CA ASP A 168 44.90 17.39 -3.23
C ASP A 168 45.71 17.64 -1.95
N GLY A 169 46.03 16.56 -1.26
CA GLY A 169 46.75 16.52 0.00
C GLY A 169 48.27 16.52 -0.18
N LEU A 170 48.99 16.88 0.89
CA LEU A 170 50.45 16.85 0.84
C LEU A 170 50.97 15.40 0.77
N GLY A 171 51.65 15.05 -0.33
CA GLY A 171 52.37 13.77 -0.44
C GLY A 171 51.48 12.57 -0.80
N ASP A 172 50.28 12.81 -1.32
CA ASP A 172 49.43 11.80 -1.95
C ASP A 172 49.75 11.57 -3.43
N GLY A 173 50.61 12.40 -4.04
CA GLY A 173 50.97 12.34 -5.46
C GLY A 173 50.31 13.41 -6.35
N HIS A 174 49.61 14.39 -5.75
CA HIS A 174 48.97 15.53 -6.43
C HIS A 174 47.92 15.12 -7.44
N THR A 175 47.07 14.19 -7.02
CA THR A 175 45.85 13.82 -7.74
C THR A 175 44.69 14.64 -7.19
N SER A 176 43.75 15.01 -8.07
CA SER A 176 42.51 15.71 -7.72
C SER A 176 41.32 14.92 -8.27
N ASP A 177 40.10 15.29 -7.88
CA ASP A 177 38.85 14.60 -8.20
C ASP A 177 38.81 13.18 -7.62
N ASP A 178 38.79 13.11 -6.29
CA ASP A 178 38.75 11.87 -5.51
C ASP A 178 37.39 11.20 -5.45
N ILE A 179 36.35 11.95 -5.78
CA ILE A 179 34.96 11.50 -5.91
C ILE A 179 34.54 11.85 -7.33
N GLU A 180 34.31 10.83 -8.15
CA GLU A 180 33.96 11.01 -9.56
C GLU A 180 32.55 10.51 -9.83
N GLY A 181 31.78 11.30 -10.60
CA GLY A 181 30.47 10.89 -11.10
C GLY A 181 29.31 11.12 -10.14
N ALA A 182 29.55 11.50 -8.88
CA ALA A 182 28.50 11.70 -7.89
C ALA A 182 27.51 12.83 -8.26
N VAL A 183 26.24 12.48 -8.42
CA VAL A 183 25.15 13.42 -8.69
C VAL A 183 24.27 13.57 -7.45
N ILE A 184 24.63 14.55 -6.62
CA ILE A 184 23.87 14.91 -5.42
C ILE A 184 22.44 15.33 -5.79
N GLY A 185 21.48 14.83 -5.03
CA GLY A 185 20.07 15.09 -5.25
C GLY A 185 19.38 14.13 -6.21
N SER A 186 19.99 12.98 -6.48
CA SER A 186 19.44 11.92 -7.34
C SER A 186 19.64 10.54 -6.73
N ASP A 187 18.95 9.51 -7.24
CA ASP A 187 19.21 8.09 -6.89
C ASP A 187 20.50 7.59 -7.57
N ASP A 188 21.60 8.27 -7.30
CA ASP A 188 22.92 7.92 -7.84
C ASP A 188 23.56 6.84 -6.98
N ARG A 189 23.90 5.71 -7.60
CA ARG A 189 24.53 4.54 -6.97
C ARG A 189 25.81 4.12 -7.68
N ASP A 190 26.23 4.87 -8.71
CA ASP A 190 27.28 4.48 -9.67
C ASP A 190 28.45 5.48 -9.67
N PHE A 191 28.70 6.15 -8.54
CA PHE A 191 29.87 7.01 -8.37
C PHE A 191 31.08 6.21 -7.86
N ALA A 192 32.26 6.72 -8.19
CA ALA A 192 33.52 6.11 -7.80
C ALA A 192 34.27 6.98 -6.79
N VAL A 193 35.00 6.33 -5.89
CA VAL A 193 35.97 6.99 -5.01
C VAL A 193 37.37 6.45 -5.26
N ARG A 194 38.38 7.28 -5.00
CA ARG A 194 39.76 6.93 -5.29
C ARG A 194 40.42 6.14 -4.17
N ALA A 195 41.18 5.10 -4.53
CA ALA A 195 42.07 4.40 -3.63
C ALA A 195 43.34 5.24 -3.39
N GLU A 196 43.23 6.35 -2.67
CA GLU A 196 44.38 7.16 -2.26
C GLU A 196 44.17 7.80 -0.89
N ARG A 197 45.25 8.33 -0.33
CA ARG A 197 45.27 8.98 0.98
C ARG A 197 46.47 9.90 1.10
N SER A 198 46.38 10.84 2.02
CA SER A 198 47.49 11.67 2.43
C SER A 198 48.63 10.83 3.02
N GLY A 199 49.85 11.08 2.56
CA GLY A 199 51.07 10.47 3.11
C GLY A 199 51.30 10.73 4.61
N PRO A 200 51.11 11.97 5.11
CA PRO A 200 51.21 12.30 6.54
C PRO A 200 49.91 12.09 7.36
N GLY A 201 48.81 11.68 6.73
CA GLY A 201 47.52 11.45 7.40
C GLY A 201 47.39 10.08 8.06
N GLU A 202 46.26 9.84 8.73
CA GLU A 202 45.93 8.54 9.38
C GLU A 202 45.20 7.57 8.41
N GLY A 203 44.87 8.04 7.20
CA GLY A 203 44.10 7.31 6.21
C GLY A 203 42.84 8.07 5.82
N ARG A 204 42.40 7.83 4.59
CA ARG A 204 41.24 8.51 4.03
C ARG A 204 39.97 7.74 4.31
N THR A 205 38.89 8.47 4.54
CA THR A 205 37.53 7.95 4.73
C THR A 205 36.58 8.75 3.86
N TYR A 206 35.92 8.07 2.92
CA TYR A 206 34.80 8.60 2.18
C TYR A 206 33.50 8.26 2.92
N THR A 207 32.63 9.25 3.09
CA THR A 207 31.30 9.09 3.69
C THR A 207 30.25 9.50 2.68
N ALA A 208 29.39 8.56 2.28
CA ALA A 208 28.22 8.83 1.46
C ALA A 208 26.96 8.78 2.32
N VAL A 209 26.04 9.73 2.16
CA VAL A 209 24.78 9.78 2.90
C VAL A 209 23.62 9.67 1.93
N TYR A 210 22.72 8.74 2.20
CA TYR A 210 21.50 8.51 1.44
C TYR A 210 20.27 8.74 2.29
N ARG A 211 19.19 9.15 1.63
CA ARG A 211 17.84 9.20 2.18
C ARG A 211 16.91 8.35 1.33
N ALA A 212 15.97 7.69 1.99
CA ALA A 212 14.84 7.05 1.32
C ALA A 212 13.54 7.50 1.96
N TRP A 213 12.50 7.64 1.14
CA TRP A 213 11.14 7.96 1.60
C TRP A 213 10.08 7.16 0.85
N ASP A 214 8.93 6.96 1.49
CA ASP A 214 7.78 6.28 0.91
C ASP A 214 6.71 7.27 0.40
N LEU A 215 5.65 6.73 -0.21
CA LEU A 215 4.45 7.47 -0.60
C LEU A 215 3.71 8.16 0.57
N ALA A 216 3.96 7.77 1.82
CA ALA A 216 3.41 8.39 3.02
C ALA A 216 4.32 9.47 3.63
N GLU A 217 5.43 9.79 2.95
CA GLU A 217 6.46 10.76 3.34
C GLU A 217 7.25 10.39 4.61
N ASN A 218 7.17 9.14 5.08
CA ASN A 218 8.08 8.67 6.10
C ASN A 218 9.47 8.47 5.49
N HIS A 219 10.54 8.80 6.22
CA HIS A 219 11.90 8.75 5.68
C HIS A 219 12.93 8.23 6.68
N THR A 220 14.02 7.70 6.12
CA THR A 220 15.20 7.23 6.85
C THR A 220 16.45 7.72 6.14
N ASP A 221 17.49 8.07 6.90
CA ASP A 221 18.82 8.38 6.39
C ASP A 221 19.79 7.25 6.75
N SER A 222 20.77 6.98 5.89
CA SER A 222 21.82 5.99 6.14
C SER A 222 23.14 6.46 5.53
N SER A 223 24.25 6.20 6.24
CA SER A 223 25.60 6.54 5.79
C SER A 223 26.40 5.30 5.42
N VAL A 224 27.14 5.37 4.32
CA VAL A 224 28.11 4.35 3.90
C VAL A 224 29.51 4.91 4.04
N VAL A 225 30.42 4.10 4.56
CA VAL A 225 31.81 4.46 4.78
C VAL A 225 32.73 3.58 3.96
N VAL A 226 33.69 4.20 3.27
CA VAL A 226 34.75 3.53 2.51
C VAL A 226 36.08 4.09 3.01
N GLY A 227 37.02 3.23 3.39
CA GLY A 227 38.32 3.68 3.89
C GLY A 227 39.51 3.28 3.04
N VAL A 228 40.53 4.12 3.10
CA VAL A 228 41.86 3.92 2.54
C VAL A 228 42.86 4.05 3.70
N PRO A 229 43.07 2.99 4.50
CA PRO A 229 43.82 3.07 5.75
C PRO A 229 45.29 3.43 5.51
N HIS A 230 45.94 4.06 6.49
CA HIS A 230 47.38 4.34 6.40
C HIS A 230 48.22 3.05 6.47
N ASP A 231 47.88 2.17 7.42
CA ASP A 231 48.59 0.94 7.72
C ASP A 231 47.63 -0.26 7.81
N MET A 232 48.04 -1.42 7.28
CA MET A 232 47.28 -2.68 7.38
C MET A 232 47.67 -3.52 8.61
N GLY A 233 48.31 -2.91 9.61
CA GLY A 233 48.64 -3.54 10.89
C GLY A 233 47.39 -3.72 11.77
N GLN A 234 47.37 -4.77 12.60
CA GLN A 234 46.18 -5.20 13.36
C GLN A 234 45.48 -4.05 14.12
N GLY A 235 44.20 -3.81 13.80
CA GLY A 235 43.27 -3.08 14.67
C GLY A 235 42.62 -1.81 14.10
N HIS A 236 42.86 -1.41 12.85
CA HIS A 236 42.04 -0.37 12.21
C HIS A 236 40.83 -1.00 11.50
N ASP A 237 40.03 -1.71 12.30
CA ASP A 237 38.81 -2.36 11.85
C ASP A 237 37.80 -1.23 11.58
N LEU A 238 37.69 -0.79 10.32
CA LEU A 238 36.47 -0.10 9.92
C LEU A 238 35.34 -1.08 10.24
N GLU A 239 34.46 -0.70 11.16
CA GLU A 239 33.22 -1.41 11.39
C GLU A 239 32.39 -1.25 10.12
N VAL A 240 32.62 -2.14 9.17
CA VAL A 240 31.86 -2.20 7.94
C VAL A 240 30.56 -2.87 8.30
N ASP A 241 29.49 -2.10 8.37
CA ASP A 241 28.13 -2.64 8.40
C ASP A 241 27.93 -3.43 7.10
N GLU A 242 28.15 -4.74 7.16
CA GLU A 242 27.84 -5.63 6.05
C GLU A 242 26.32 -5.50 5.77
N CYS A 243 25.94 -5.53 4.49
CA CYS A 243 24.52 -5.47 4.08
C CYS A 243 23.78 -6.84 3.93
N PRO A 244 24.07 -7.94 4.68
CA PRO A 244 23.26 -9.15 4.58
C PRO A 244 21.96 -9.07 5.40
N GLU A 245 21.79 -8.06 6.27
CA GLU A 245 20.58 -8.00 7.12
C GLU A 245 19.28 -7.71 6.36
N LEU A 246 19.33 -7.08 5.18
CA LEU A 246 18.07 -6.70 4.51
C LEU A 246 17.33 -7.90 3.94
N ASP A 247 18.01 -8.90 3.38
CA ASP A 247 17.33 -10.05 2.79
C ASP A 247 16.63 -10.89 3.87
N ASP A 248 17.30 -11.08 5.03
CA ASP A 248 16.72 -11.75 6.19
C ASP A 248 15.57 -10.92 6.80
N TYR A 249 15.73 -9.60 6.87
CA TYR A 249 14.67 -8.69 7.31
C TYR A 249 13.46 -8.76 6.38
N ILE A 250 13.63 -8.62 5.07
CA ILE A 250 12.57 -8.74 4.05
C ILE A 250 11.88 -10.10 4.17
N ALA A 251 12.64 -11.18 4.31
CA ALA A 251 12.08 -12.52 4.48
C ALA A 251 11.27 -12.64 5.79
N SER A 252 11.69 -11.95 6.86
CA SER A 252 10.96 -11.88 8.12
C SER A 252 9.65 -11.08 7.97
N GLN A 253 9.69 -9.91 7.33
CA GLN A 253 8.52 -9.06 7.10
C GLN A 253 7.51 -9.74 6.17
N ALA A 254 7.97 -10.39 5.10
CA ALA A 254 7.11 -11.15 4.20
C ALA A 254 6.31 -12.26 4.93
N LYS A 255 6.86 -12.85 6.00
CA LYS A 255 6.12 -13.82 6.83
C LYS A 255 5.05 -13.13 7.69
N VAL A 256 5.36 -11.96 8.24
CA VAL A 256 4.42 -11.14 9.04
C VAL A 256 3.26 -10.66 8.16
N VAL A 257 3.56 -10.09 7.00
CA VAL A 257 2.61 -9.66 5.96
C VAL A 257 1.68 -10.80 5.58
N LYS A 258 2.21 -11.95 5.15
CA LYS A 258 1.40 -13.12 4.79
C LYS A 258 0.49 -13.59 5.93
N LYS A 259 0.95 -13.47 7.17
CA LYS A 259 0.15 -13.82 8.35
C LYS A 259 -0.99 -12.79 8.56
N ALA A 260 -0.71 -11.51 8.42
CA ALA A 260 -1.69 -10.43 8.52
C ALA A 260 -2.74 -10.52 7.40
N GLU A 261 -2.32 -10.64 6.14
CA GLU A 261 -3.20 -10.86 4.99
C GLU A 261 -4.10 -12.08 5.19
N LYS A 262 -3.54 -13.20 5.66
CA LYS A 262 -4.32 -14.42 5.93
C LYS A 262 -5.32 -14.22 7.08
N ALA A 263 -4.97 -13.45 8.10
CA ALA A 263 -5.87 -13.11 9.20
C ALA A 263 -7.03 -12.23 8.71
N GLN A 264 -6.73 -11.20 7.92
CA GLN A 264 -7.71 -10.31 7.31
C GLN A 264 -8.62 -11.06 6.34
N LEU A 265 -8.06 -11.88 5.45
CA LEU A 265 -8.84 -12.73 4.53
C LEU A 265 -9.73 -13.73 5.29
N LYS A 266 -9.26 -14.26 6.42
CA LYS A 266 -10.06 -15.16 7.26
C LYS A 266 -11.21 -14.41 7.92
N ALA A 267 -10.96 -13.22 8.48
CA ALA A 267 -12.00 -12.36 9.04
C ALA A 267 -13.03 -11.98 7.98
N ALA A 268 -12.56 -11.57 6.80
CA ALA A 268 -13.38 -11.29 5.63
C ALA A 268 -14.29 -12.46 5.22
N LYS A 269 -13.72 -13.66 5.09
CA LYS A 269 -14.48 -14.88 4.76
C LYS A 269 -15.50 -15.26 5.84
N GLN A 270 -15.17 -15.03 7.12
CA GLN A 270 -16.09 -15.28 8.23
C GLN A 270 -17.27 -14.30 8.18
N SER A 271 -17.01 -13.03 7.94
CA SER A 271 -18.03 -12.00 7.71
C SER A 271 -18.92 -12.38 6.52
N ALA A 272 -18.34 -12.73 5.36
CA ALA A 272 -19.12 -13.15 4.18
C ALA A 272 -19.99 -14.40 4.43
N LYS A 273 -19.48 -15.39 5.21
CA LYS A 273 -20.27 -16.57 5.58
C LYS A 273 -21.42 -16.22 6.52
N ALA A 274 -21.20 -15.31 7.46
CA ALA A 274 -22.25 -14.81 8.35
C ALA A 274 -23.32 -14.05 7.54
N THR A 275 -22.91 -13.21 6.60
CA THR A 275 -23.78 -12.50 5.63
C THR A 275 -24.67 -13.46 4.85
N LYS A 276 -24.08 -14.51 4.24
CA LYS A 276 -24.85 -15.51 3.49
C LYS A 276 -25.86 -16.26 4.35
N LYS A 277 -25.55 -16.50 5.62
CA LYS A 277 -26.47 -17.13 6.58
C LYS A 277 -27.62 -16.18 6.94
N ALA A 278 -27.32 -14.91 7.21
CA ALA A 278 -28.33 -13.88 7.52
C ALA A 278 -29.29 -13.67 6.34
N LEU A 279 -28.78 -13.57 5.11
CA LEU A 279 -29.58 -13.44 3.90
C LEU A 279 -30.58 -14.61 3.74
N LYS A 280 -30.12 -15.85 3.90
CA LYS A 280 -30.99 -17.03 3.84
C LYS A 280 -32.07 -17.04 4.92
N ALA A 281 -31.77 -16.50 6.10
CA ALA A 281 -32.74 -16.40 7.19
C ALA A 281 -33.81 -15.34 6.87
N ALA A 282 -33.41 -14.16 6.39
CA ALA A 282 -34.32 -13.09 5.97
C ALA A 282 -35.25 -13.56 4.83
N GLN A 283 -34.71 -14.24 3.81
CA GLN A 283 -35.49 -14.81 2.72
C GLN A 283 -36.52 -15.86 3.17
N ARG A 284 -36.25 -16.59 4.26
CA ARG A 284 -37.22 -17.54 4.84
C ARG A 284 -38.32 -16.83 5.63
N ALA A 285 -38.01 -15.72 6.29
CA ALA A 285 -38.99 -14.95 7.06
C ALA A 285 -39.97 -14.15 6.18
N ALA A 286 -39.60 -13.87 4.93
CA ALA A 286 -40.43 -13.18 3.95
C ALA A 286 -41.37 -14.12 3.14
N ARG A 287 -41.36 -15.43 3.42
CA ARG A 287 -42.26 -16.43 2.82
C ARG A 287 -43.32 -16.85 3.82
#